data_AF-A0A9W7SJ94-F1
#
_entry.id   AF-A0A9W7SJ94-F1
#
_cell.length_a   1.000
_cell.length_b   1.000
_cell.length_c   1.000
_cell.angle_alpha   90.00
_cell.angle_beta   90.00
_cell.angle_gamma   90.00
#
_symmetry.space_group_name_H-M   'P 1'
#
loop_
_entity.id
_entity.type
_entity.pdbx_description
1 polymer ?
#
loop_
_entity_poly.entity_id
_entity_poly.type
_entity_poly.pdbx_seq_one_letter_code
_entity_poly.pdbx_strand_id
1 'polypeptide(L)'
;MPTLEADRIPSAIRTPGLETNLQAISAHRIESGPLPGGNSPCISSNAFRVGLHEDKPWARPIVPRLSDEGKAREASTLKAASVAKGEKKSRPISLGTARPNGRYLPWDSLTMTTQAMNPANGRSRNAMEVDTPDSKAELKGFQRTIANCRRGELAFDLNIALNYGYAAGSPQVLRFLTEHVELVHDPPYRDWATTLTCSTTSALDILFRMLCNRGDSVLCEEFSYSGTIEAATPLGISLVGLNIDDEGLIPEVLEAKLRDWVTARDGMKPRALYTIPTGQNPTATTQSLERRKAIYAVAERHDLLIIEDDPYHFLQLSLPETITTEQYLSSLPTSYLSLDTSGRVLRLETTSKILAPGLRLGWLTGPSEFVAKFISHMDFSAAFPSGPSQIMVYKLLDETWGHSGFLEWLINLSHRMGESRDILLRACEKYLPSDVCHWKKPEAGMFVWIKIDMPTGERSVLEVEDQIYRQALGRGVKPGKGSWFAVDEEAYDAVAFRLTFAAAEPEVLGLAVERFAEAVREVAGKGVGI
;
A
#
# COMPACT_ATOMS: atom_id res chain seq x y z
N MET A 1 20.36 32.52 18.73
CA MET A 1 21.52 31.65 18.45
C MET A 1 21.90 30.96 19.74
N PRO A 2 21.84 29.63 19.78
CA PRO A 2 22.85 28.79 19.13
C PRO A 2 22.29 28.00 17.95
N THR A 3 23.09 27.92 16.91
CA THR A 3 22.92 27.11 15.69
C THR A 3 23.08 25.63 16.04
N LEU A 4 21.97 24.88 16.02
CA LEU A 4 22.02 23.42 16.03
C LEU A 4 22.21 22.96 14.58
N GLU A 5 23.30 22.22 14.37
CA GLU A 5 23.72 21.61 13.12
C GLU A 5 22.58 20.79 12.50
N ALA A 6 21.90 21.38 11.53
CA ALA A 6 21.00 20.68 10.61
C ALA A 6 21.85 20.03 9.51
N ASP A 7 22.74 19.10 9.85
CA ASP A 7 23.51 18.32 8.87
C ASP A 7 24.11 17.10 9.55
N ARG A 8 23.37 15.99 9.52
CA ARG A 8 23.85 14.59 9.59
C ARG A 8 22.65 13.63 9.51
N ILE A 9 21.89 13.70 8.42
CA ILE A 9 21.22 12.50 7.95
C ILE A 9 22.33 11.64 7.34
N PRO A 10 22.53 10.38 7.76
CA PRO A 10 23.59 9.55 7.20
C PRO A 10 23.50 9.55 5.68
N SER A 11 24.62 9.83 5.01
CA SER A 11 24.79 9.49 3.60
C SER A 11 24.36 8.03 3.45
N ALA A 12 23.45 7.74 2.51
CA ALA A 12 22.89 6.42 2.27
C ALA A 12 23.92 5.33 2.60
N ILE A 13 23.68 4.58 3.67
CA ILE A 13 24.44 3.36 3.95
C ILE A 13 24.32 2.58 2.66
N ARG A 14 25.46 2.32 1.99
CA ARG A 14 25.46 1.50 0.78
C ARG A 14 24.91 0.15 1.19
N THR A 15 23.62 -0.05 0.97
CA THR A 15 22.96 -1.34 1.14
C THR A 15 23.74 -2.31 0.26
N PRO A 16 24.10 -3.51 0.75
CA PRO A 16 24.72 -4.52 -0.09
C PRO A 16 23.86 -4.72 -1.35
N GLY A 17 24.50 -5.08 -2.47
CA GLY A 17 23.79 -5.35 -3.72
C GLY A 17 22.71 -6.43 -3.53
N LEU A 18 21.70 -6.45 -4.40
CA LEU A 18 20.52 -7.32 -4.27
C LEU A 18 20.90 -8.78 -4.02
N GLU A 19 21.89 -9.30 -4.76
CA GLU A 19 22.36 -10.67 -4.61
C GLU A 19 22.90 -10.96 -3.19
N THR A 20 23.64 -10.03 -2.60
CA THR A 20 24.17 -10.18 -1.24
C THR A 20 23.04 -10.22 -0.22
N ASN A 21 22.02 -9.37 -0.36
CA ASN A 21 20.85 -9.39 0.52
C ASN A 21 20.06 -10.71 0.39
N LEU A 22 19.89 -11.22 -0.83
CA LEU A 22 19.21 -12.50 -1.06
C LEU A 22 19.99 -13.70 -0.49
N GLN A 23 21.33 -13.66 -0.56
CA GLN A 23 22.19 -14.64 0.09
C GLN A 23 22.05 -14.57 1.62
N ALA A 24 22.01 -13.36 2.20
CA ALA A 24 21.81 -13.16 3.63
C ALA A 24 20.43 -13.67 4.10
N ILE A 25 19.36 -13.38 3.36
CA ILE A 25 18.01 -13.95 3.60
C ILE A 25 18.07 -15.48 3.59
N SER A 26 18.74 -16.06 2.58
CA SER A 26 18.86 -17.51 2.46
C SER A 26 19.62 -18.13 3.64
N ALA A 27 20.72 -17.50 4.07
CA ALA A 27 21.50 -17.93 5.22
C ALA A 27 20.68 -17.83 6.53
N HIS A 28 20.00 -16.70 6.74
CA HIS A 28 19.15 -16.48 7.92
C HIS A 28 18.00 -17.49 8.00
N ARG A 29 17.36 -17.82 6.87
CA ARG A 29 16.33 -18.88 6.80
C ARG A 29 16.87 -20.26 7.18
N ILE A 30 18.10 -20.59 6.78
CA ILE A 30 18.76 -21.85 7.15
C ILE A 30 19.05 -21.89 8.66
N GLU A 31 19.59 -20.80 9.20
CA GLU A 31 19.94 -20.67 10.62
C GLU A 31 18.71 -20.69 11.53
N SER A 32 17.65 -19.98 11.14
CA SER A 32 16.38 -19.90 11.88
C SER A 32 15.63 -21.24 11.96
N GLY A 33 15.99 -22.20 11.10
CA GLY A 33 15.32 -23.49 11.00
C GLY A 33 13.91 -23.41 10.39
N PRO A 34 13.11 -24.49 10.48
CA PRO A 34 11.79 -24.52 9.89
C PRO A 34 10.86 -23.50 10.56
N LEU A 35 9.99 -22.87 9.74
CA LEU A 35 8.94 -22.01 10.25
C LEU A 35 8.09 -22.76 11.30
N PRO A 36 7.58 -22.05 12.33
CA PRO A 36 6.80 -22.70 13.37
C PRO A 36 5.57 -23.39 12.77
N GLY A 37 5.64 -24.74 12.71
CA GLY A 37 4.53 -25.60 12.31
C GLY A 37 3.58 -25.83 13.48
N GLY A 38 2.29 -25.58 13.28
CA GLY A 38 1.25 -25.78 14.30
C GLY A 38 0.10 -24.79 14.19
N ASN A 39 -0.95 -24.98 15.00
CA ASN A 39 -2.14 -24.13 14.95
C ASN A 39 -1.88 -22.77 15.61
N SER A 40 -1.95 -21.70 14.81
CA SER A 40 -1.89 -20.28 15.24
C SER A 40 -0.64 -19.93 16.10
N PRO A 41 0.59 -20.11 15.59
CA PRO A 41 1.77 -19.68 16.32
C PRO A 41 1.77 -18.15 16.51
N CYS A 42 2.01 -17.70 17.75
CA CYS A 42 2.26 -16.28 18.01
C CYS A 42 3.68 -15.97 17.53
N ILE A 43 3.80 -15.14 16.50
CA ILE A 43 5.08 -14.73 15.92
C ILE A 43 5.12 -13.21 15.76
N SER A 44 6.32 -12.65 15.90
CA SER A 44 6.63 -11.25 15.58
C SER A 44 7.52 -11.21 14.35
N SER A 45 7.40 -10.16 13.54
CA SER A 45 8.32 -9.90 12.42
C SER A 45 9.79 -9.87 12.87
N ASN A 46 10.07 -9.57 14.14
CA ASN A 46 11.42 -9.62 14.70
C ASN A 46 12.12 -10.97 14.52
N ALA A 47 11.37 -12.06 14.40
CA ALA A 47 11.92 -13.40 14.15
C ALA A 47 12.44 -13.60 12.70
N PHE A 48 12.20 -12.64 11.80
CA PHE A 48 12.49 -12.77 10.37
C PHE A 48 13.42 -11.69 9.83
N ARG A 49 13.77 -10.69 10.64
CA ARG A 49 14.68 -9.61 10.24
C ARG A 49 16.10 -10.16 10.13
N VAL A 50 16.71 -9.99 8.96
CA VAL A 50 18.07 -10.47 8.67
C VAL A 50 19.10 -9.51 9.27
N GLY A 51 18.83 -8.21 9.24
CA GLY A 51 19.65 -7.15 9.79
C GLY A 51 19.15 -6.68 11.15
N LEU A 52 19.41 -7.44 12.22
CA LEU A 52 19.33 -6.89 13.59
C LEU A 52 20.52 -5.96 13.82
N HIS A 53 20.46 -4.76 13.25
CA HIS A 53 21.47 -3.73 13.45
C HIS A 53 21.30 -3.14 14.85
N GLU A 54 22.06 -3.65 15.82
CA GLU A 54 22.06 -3.13 17.19
C GLU A 54 22.42 -1.65 17.28
N ASP A 55 23.13 -1.14 16.26
CA ASP A 55 23.60 0.23 16.11
C ASP A 55 22.49 1.23 15.71
N LYS A 56 21.33 0.76 15.23
CA LYS A 56 20.21 1.65 14.86
C LYS A 56 19.54 2.22 16.13
N PRO A 57 19.08 3.49 16.12
CA PRO A 57 18.39 4.09 17.27
C PRO A 57 17.03 3.43 17.53
N TRP A 58 16.50 3.59 18.74
CA TRP A 58 15.13 3.18 19.09
C TRP A 58 14.10 4.21 18.60
N ALA A 59 12.92 3.73 18.22
CA ALA A 59 11.77 4.59 17.98
C ALA A 59 11.37 5.39 19.24
N ARG A 60 10.71 6.54 19.03
CA ARG A 60 10.14 7.33 20.13
C ARG A 60 8.90 6.62 20.72
N PRO A 61 8.65 6.72 22.04
CA PRO A 61 7.51 6.06 22.69
C PRO A 61 6.14 6.51 22.14
N ILE A 62 5.17 5.59 22.11
CA ILE A 62 3.87 5.83 21.44
C ILE A 62 2.78 6.39 22.36
N VAL A 63 2.90 6.24 23.68
CA VAL A 63 1.81 6.43 24.66
C VAL A 63 1.10 7.80 24.57
N PRO A 64 1.80 8.94 24.35
CA PRO A 64 1.13 10.23 24.21
C PRO A 64 0.21 10.33 22.98
N ARG A 65 0.35 9.42 22.01
CA ARG A 65 -0.23 9.52 20.66
C ARG A 65 -1.47 8.64 20.45
N LEU A 66 -1.87 7.86 21.47
CA LEU A 66 -3.05 6.99 21.39
C LEU A 66 -4.34 7.74 21.77
N SER A 67 -5.44 7.35 21.13
CA SER A 67 -6.81 7.72 21.53
C SER A 67 -7.20 7.04 22.85
N ASP A 68 -8.38 7.34 23.38
CA ASP A 68 -8.87 6.67 24.59
C ASP A 68 -9.17 5.19 24.32
N GLU A 69 -9.72 4.87 23.13
CA GLU A 69 -9.89 3.49 22.68
C GLU A 69 -8.54 2.78 22.53
N GLY A 70 -7.56 3.45 21.93
CA GLY A 70 -6.20 2.94 21.74
C GLY A 70 -5.51 2.62 23.07
N LYS A 71 -5.68 3.47 24.08
CA LYS A 71 -5.15 3.20 25.43
C LYS A 71 -5.84 2.00 26.08
N ALA A 72 -7.17 1.93 26.01
CA ALA A 72 -7.97 0.90 26.67
C ALA A 72 -7.87 -0.49 26.02
N ARG A 73 -7.44 -0.59 24.75
CA ARG A 73 -7.35 -1.87 24.04
C ARG A 73 -6.19 -2.72 24.56
N GLU A 74 -6.50 -3.92 25.04
CA GLU A 74 -5.53 -4.91 25.50
C GLU A 74 -5.47 -6.14 24.59
N ALA A 75 -4.40 -6.93 24.70
CA ALA A 75 -4.25 -8.17 23.94
C ALA A 75 -5.30 -9.22 24.32
N SER A 76 -5.72 -10.06 23.36
CA SER A 76 -6.72 -11.10 23.60
C SER A 76 -6.23 -12.17 24.59
N THR A 77 -6.96 -12.34 25.71
CA THR A 77 -6.66 -13.34 26.74
C THR A 77 -6.74 -14.78 26.22
N LEU A 78 -7.71 -15.09 25.36
CA LEU A 78 -7.86 -16.42 24.75
C LEU A 78 -6.74 -16.73 23.75
N LYS A 79 -6.31 -15.75 22.95
CA LYS A 79 -5.17 -15.94 22.04
C LYS A 79 -3.88 -16.10 22.85
N ALA A 80 -3.68 -15.31 23.91
CA ALA A 80 -2.55 -15.48 24.83
C ALA A 80 -2.55 -16.87 25.49
N ALA A 81 -3.70 -17.39 25.94
CA ALA A 81 -3.83 -18.73 26.51
C ALA A 81 -3.54 -19.87 25.52
N SER A 82 -3.72 -19.62 24.21
CA SER A 82 -3.38 -20.59 23.17
C SER A 82 -1.87 -20.73 22.91
N VAL A 83 -1.07 -19.78 23.40
CA VAL A 83 0.39 -19.81 23.38
C VAL A 83 0.86 -20.53 24.64
N ALA A 84 0.82 -21.86 24.64
CA ALA A 84 1.33 -22.65 25.76
C ALA A 84 2.86 -22.44 25.90
N LYS A 85 3.26 -21.56 26.82
CA LYS A 85 4.66 -21.43 27.29
C LYS A 85 4.91 -22.54 28.32
N GLY A 86 5.40 -23.69 27.88
CA GLY A 86 5.77 -24.78 28.78
C GLY A 86 6.74 -25.76 28.13
N GLU A 87 7.66 -26.30 28.93
CA GLU A 87 8.68 -27.26 28.50
C GLU A 87 8.09 -28.43 27.70
N LYS A 88 8.72 -28.74 26.56
CA LYS A 88 8.36 -29.78 25.59
C LYS A 88 8.46 -31.21 26.16
N LYS A 89 7.71 -31.57 27.20
CA LYS A 89 7.67 -32.95 27.72
C LYS A 89 6.38 -33.72 27.42
N SER A 90 5.29 -33.04 27.08
CA SER A 90 4.12 -33.67 26.42
C SER A 90 3.31 -32.61 25.68
N ARG A 91 2.77 -32.92 24.50
CA ARG A 91 1.78 -32.05 23.85
C ARG A 91 0.46 -32.25 24.61
N PRO A 92 -0.03 -31.26 25.41
CA PRO A 92 -1.25 -31.45 26.17
C PRO A 92 -2.45 -31.61 25.22
N ILE A 93 -3.41 -32.44 25.61
CA ILE A 93 -4.70 -32.53 24.91
C ILE A 93 -5.49 -31.25 25.24
N SER A 94 -5.72 -30.40 24.24
CA SER A 94 -6.46 -29.15 24.43
C SER A 94 -7.97 -29.43 24.54
N LEU A 95 -8.56 -29.08 25.69
CA LEU A 95 -10.01 -28.99 25.89
C LEU A 95 -10.49 -27.54 26.10
N GLY A 96 -9.58 -26.56 26.03
CA GLY A 96 -9.88 -25.16 26.36
C GLY A 96 -10.20 -24.28 25.15
N THR A 97 -9.69 -24.58 23.96
CA THR A 97 -9.92 -23.78 22.75
C THR A 97 -10.92 -24.47 21.82
N ALA A 98 -11.89 -23.72 21.31
CA ALA A 98 -12.92 -24.22 20.39
C ALA A 98 -12.43 -24.28 18.92
N ARG A 99 -11.21 -24.77 18.70
CA ARG A 99 -10.64 -24.91 17.34
C ARG A 99 -11.16 -26.20 16.69
N PRO A 100 -11.84 -26.14 15.53
CA PRO A 100 -12.30 -27.35 14.84
C PRO A 100 -11.13 -28.26 14.49
N ASN A 101 -11.30 -29.56 14.69
CA ASN A 101 -10.37 -30.55 14.15
C ASN A 101 -10.42 -30.53 12.61
N GLY A 102 -9.28 -30.68 11.94
CA GLY A 102 -9.18 -30.67 10.48
C GLY A 102 -10.12 -31.65 9.77
N ARG A 103 -10.48 -32.77 10.41
CA ARG A 103 -11.45 -33.75 9.86
C ARG A 103 -12.86 -33.17 9.63
N TYR A 104 -13.21 -32.08 10.29
CA TYR A 104 -14.50 -31.41 10.13
C TYR A 104 -14.48 -30.33 9.03
N LEU A 105 -13.31 -30.05 8.46
CA LEU A 105 -13.17 -29.13 7.34
C LEU A 105 -13.46 -29.91 6.04
N PRO A 106 -14.27 -29.40 5.10
CA PRO A 106 -14.68 -30.14 3.89
C PRO A 106 -13.70 -30.03 2.71
N TRP A 107 -12.44 -29.62 2.93
CA TRP A 107 -11.43 -29.47 1.87
C TRP A 107 -10.16 -30.27 2.19
N ASP A 108 -9.78 -31.16 1.27
CA ASP A 108 -8.56 -32.00 1.38
C ASP A 108 -7.33 -31.36 0.73
N SER A 109 -7.54 -30.58 -0.34
CA SER A 109 -6.49 -29.87 -1.06
C SER A 109 -6.99 -28.60 -1.75
N LEU A 110 -6.07 -27.69 -2.01
CA LEU A 110 -6.23 -26.54 -2.90
C LEU A 110 -5.17 -26.64 -4.01
N THR A 111 -5.59 -26.53 -5.26
CA THR A 111 -4.71 -26.54 -6.43
C THR A 111 -4.90 -25.24 -7.20
N MET A 112 -3.80 -24.58 -7.53
CA MET A 112 -3.77 -23.29 -8.21
C MET A 112 -2.84 -23.37 -9.41
N THR A 113 -3.32 -22.96 -10.58
CA THR A 113 -2.43 -22.71 -11.72
C THR A 113 -1.88 -21.31 -11.60
N THR A 114 -0.57 -21.20 -11.45
CA THR A 114 0.16 -19.94 -11.35
C THR A 114 1.12 -19.80 -12.52
N GLN A 115 1.87 -18.70 -12.55
CA GLN A 115 2.98 -18.54 -13.48
C GLN A 115 4.28 -18.58 -12.65
N ALA A 116 5.33 -19.20 -13.15
CA ALA A 116 6.65 -19.27 -12.54
C ALA A 116 7.70 -18.75 -13.52
N MET A 117 8.80 -18.18 -13.04
CA MET A 117 9.87 -17.76 -13.94
C MET A 117 10.44 -18.94 -14.74
N ASN A 118 10.84 -18.66 -15.98
CA ASN A 118 11.49 -19.63 -16.84
C ASN A 118 12.85 -20.07 -16.24
N PRO A 119 13.14 -21.38 -16.17
CA PRO A 119 14.33 -21.92 -15.52
C PRO A 119 15.67 -21.47 -16.10
N ALA A 120 15.69 -20.83 -17.27
CA ALA A 120 16.89 -20.22 -17.83
C ALA A 120 17.50 -19.13 -16.93
N ASN A 121 16.72 -18.56 -16.00
CA ASN A 121 17.15 -17.49 -15.07
C ASN A 121 17.07 -17.86 -13.57
N GLY A 122 16.83 -19.12 -13.19
CA GLY A 122 16.81 -19.51 -11.78
C GLY A 122 16.23 -20.89 -11.53
N ARG A 123 16.94 -21.72 -10.75
CA ARG A 123 16.57 -23.10 -10.46
C ARG A 123 15.31 -23.18 -9.59
N SER A 124 14.16 -23.51 -10.17
CA SER A 124 13.00 -24.01 -9.42
C SER A 124 12.99 -25.54 -9.44
N ARG A 125 12.99 -26.17 -8.25
CA ARG A 125 12.71 -27.60 -8.07
C ARG A 125 11.21 -27.71 -7.77
N ASN A 126 10.45 -28.34 -8.68
CA ASN A 126 9.04 -28.80 -8.55
C ASN A 126 7.99 -28.19 -9.51
N ALA A 127 8.36 -27.53 -10.61
CA ALA A 127 7.38 -27.15 -11.64
C ALA A 127 7.10 -28.31 -12.61
N MET A 128 5.86 -28.80 -12.68
CA MET A 128 5.36 -29.60 -13.80
C MET A 128 4.77 -28.65 -14.85
N GLU A 129 5.18 -28.79 -16.10
CA GLU A 129 4.63 -28.05 -17.26
C GLU A 129 3.17 -28.47 -17.51
N VAL A 130 2.32 -27.50 -17.86
CA VAL A 130 0.91 -27.75 -18.19
C VAL A 130 0.59 -27.15 -19.55
N ASP A 131 0.26 -28.00 -20.52
CA ASP A 131 -0.17 -27.62 -21.85
C ASP A 131 -1.70 -27.40 -21.86
N THR A 132 -2.16 -26.19 -22.23
CA THR A 132 -3.59 -25.84 -22.32
C THR A 132 -3.86 -24.88 -23.49
N PRO A 133 -5.07 -24.88 -24.09
CA PRO A 133 -5.29 -24.39 -25.46
C PRO A 133 -5.28 -22.86 -25.66
N ASP A 134 -5.18 -22.05 -24.60
CA ASP A 134 -5.19 -20.58 -24.71
C ASP A 134 -3.76 -20.02 -24.61
N SER A 135 -3.12 -19.90 -25.78
CA SER A 135 -1.73 -19.49 -26.01
C SER A 135 -1.50 -17.98 -26.15
N LYS A 136 -2.50 -17.13 -25.85
CA LYS A 136 -2.42 -15.68 -26.10
C LYS A 136 -1.87 -14.81 -24.95
N ALA A 137 -1.50 -15.38 -23.80
CA ALA A 137 -1.15 -14.59 -22.61
C ALA A 137 0.01 -15.15 -21.77
N GLU A 138 1.04 -15.71 -22.41
CA GLU A 138 2.29 -16.01 -21.70
C GLU A 138 3.03 -14.69 -21.39
N LEU A 139 3.26 -14.42 -20.11
CA LEU A 139 4.10 -13.32 -19.67
C LEU A 139 5.54 -13.61 -20.11
N LYS A 140 6.21 -12.63 -20.72
CA LYS A 140 7.60 -12.78 -21.14
C LYS A 140 8.45 -13.17 -19.92
N GLY A 141 9.11 -14.33 -19.99
CA GLY A 141 9.94 -14.86 -18.90
C GLY A 141 9.20 -15.69 -17.86
N PHE A 142 7.88 -15.92 -17.99
CA PHE A 142 7.10 -16.77 -17.10
C PHE A 142 6.42 -17.92 -17.87
N GLN A 143 6.35 -19.09 -17.25
CA GLN A 143 5.63 -20.27 -17.72
C GLN A 143 4.55 -20.69 -16.71
N ARG A 144 3.48 -21.34 -17.18
CA ARG A 144 2.44 -21.85 -16.26
C ARG A 144 2.98 -22.98 -15.40
N THR A 145 2.60 -23.00 -14.12
CA THR A 145 2.91 -24.08 -13.19
C THR A 145 1.75 -24.35 -12.24
N ILE A 146 1.80 -25.45 -11.51
CA ILE A 146 0.79 -25.84 -10.53
C ILE A 146 1.36 -25.72 -9.13
N ALA A 147 0.77 -24.83 -8.32
CA ALA A 147 0.96 -24.81 -6.89
C ALA A 147 -0.12 -25.68 -6.20
N ASN A 148 0.32 -26.63 -5.39
CA ASN A 148 -0.57 -27.48 -4.59
C ASN A 148 -0.41 -27.16 -3.11
N CYS A 149 -1.52 -27.18 -2.37
CA CYS A 149 -1.55 -27.16 -0.91
C CYS A 149 -2.45 -28.29 -0.42
N ARG A 150 -1.94 -29.13 0.49
CA ARG A 150 -2.64 -30.30 1.04
C ARG A 150 -2.53 -30.34 2.56
N ARG A 151 -3.39 -31.15 3.17
CA ARG A 151 -3.28 -31.49 4.60
C ARG A 151 -1.96 -32.18 4.90
N GLY A 152 -1.32 -31.81 6.00
CA GLY A 152 -0.04 -32.40 6.44
C GLY A 152 1.20 -31.82 5.77
N GLU A 153 1.09 -30.75 4.97
CA GLU A 153 2.27 -30.07 4.43
C GLU A 153 3.13 -29.46 5.54
N LEU A 154 4.45 -29.63 5.42
CA LEU A 154 5.40 -29.19 6.43
C LEU A 154 5.49 -27.66 6.53
N ALA A 155 5.43 -26.96 5.39
CA ALA A 155 5.68 -25.52 5.34
C ALA A 155 4.42 -24.70 5.67
N PHE A 156 3.29 -24.99 5.01
CA PHE A 156 1.99 -24.40 5.33
C PHE A 156 0.85 -25.40 5.11
N ASP A 157 0.46 -26.10 6.18
CA ASP A 157 -0.63 -27.07 6.16
C ASP A 157 -1.99 -26.40 5.88
N LEU A 158 -2.77 -26.96 4.94
CA LEU A 158 -4.13 -26.52 4.63
C LEU A 158 -5.04 -26.50 5.88
N ASN A 159 -4.88 -27.46 6.79
CA ASN A 159 -5.61 -27.49 8.06
C ASN A 159 -5.30 -26.27 8.94
N ILE A 160 -4.07 -25.76 8.91
CA ILE A 160 -3.67 -24.57 9.68
C ILE A 160 -4.31 -23.34 9.06
N ALA A 161 -4.23 -23.20 7.74
CA ALA A 161 -4.75 -22.03 7.04
C ALA A 161 -6.29 -21.94 7.11
N LEU A 162 -7.00 -23.06 7.05
CA LEU A 162 -8.46 -23.09 7.15
C LEU A 162 -8.98 -22.94 8.60
N ASN A 163 -8.10 -22.90 9.60
CA ASN A 163 -8.46 -22.72 11.00
C ASN A 163 -8.33 -21.25 11.44
N TYR A 164 -8.65 -21.00 12.70
CA TYR A 164 -8.35 -19.72 13.33
C TYR A 164 -6.86 -19.38 13.28
N GLY A 165 -6.53 -18.12 12.97
CA GLY A 165 -5.18 -17.59 12.89
C GLY A 165 -4.85 -16.58 13.99
N TYR A 166 -3.57 -16.22 14.06
CA TYR A 166 -3.11 -15.08 14.86
C TYR A 166 -3.34 -13.77 14.08
N ALA A 167 -3.63 -12.67 14.79
CA ALA A 167 -3.97 -11.39 14.14
C ALA A 167 -2.83 -10.82 13.29
N ALA A 168 -1.57 -11.10 13.67
CA ALA A 168 -0.43 -10.66 12.85
C ALA A 168 -0.34 -11.36 11.48
N GLY A 169 -1.15 -12.41 11.25
CA GLY A 169 -1.08 -13.25 10.07
C GLY A 169 -0.27 -14.53 10.29
N SER A 170 -0.13 -15.33 9.23
CA SER A 170 0.66 -16.55 9.24
C SER A 170 2.16 -16.23 9.22
N PRO A 171 3.00 -17.00 9.93
CA PRO A 171 4.45 -16.82 9.91
C PRO A 171 5.03 -16.95 8.50
N GLN A 172 4.40 -17.74 7.64
CA GLN A 172 4.82 -17.98 6.26
C GLN A 172 4.77 -16.72 5.41
N VAL A 173 3.63 -16.01 5.42
CA VAL A 173 3.50 -14.76 4.67
C VAL A 173 4.23 -13.62 5.38
N LEU A 174 4.17 -13.58 6.72
CA LEU A 174 4.83 -12.54 7.50
C LEU A 174 6.34 -12.54 7.31
N ARG A 175 6.99 -13.72 7.20
CA ARG A 175 8.42 -13.82 6.89
C ARG A 175 8.74 -13.13 5.56
N PHE A 176 8.06 -13.54 4.49
CA PHE A 176 8.30 -12.98 3.15
C PHE A 176 8.14 -11.45 3.16
N LEU A 177 7.06 -10.94 3.76
CA LEU A 177 6.81 -9.50 3.82
C LEU A 177 7.84 -8.76 4.69
N THR A 178 8.29 -9.35 5.80
CA THR A 178 9.33 -8.73 6.66
C THR A 178 10.65 -8.62 5.90
N GLU A 179 11.08 -9.69 5.23
CA GLU A 179 12.28 -9.69 4.39
C GLU A 179 12.15 -8.70 3.21
N HIS A 180 10.97 -8.62 2.60
CA HIS A 180 10.70 -7.70 1.51
C HIS A 180 10.78 -6.24 1.96
N VAL A 181 10.20 -5.90 3.12
CA VAL A 181 10.29 -4.56 3.72
C VAL A 181 11.74 -4.20 4.01
N GLU A 182 12.54 -5.13 4.52
CA GLU A 182 13.97 -4.90 4.77
C GLU A 182 14.74 -4.69 3.46
N LEU A 183 14.43 -5.46 2.41
CA LEU A 183 15.05 -5.34 1.10
C LEU A 183 14.72 -4.01 0.39
N VAL A 184 13.48 -3.53 0.51
CA VAL A 184 12.98 -2.35 -0.23
C VAL A 184 13.16 -1.06 0.56
N HIS A 185 12.91 -1.09 1.87
CA HIS A 185 12.81 0.13 2.66
C HIS A 185 13.90 0.30 3.72
N ASP A 186 14.46 -0.80 4.23
CA ASP A 186 15.49 -0.85 5.29
C ASP A 186 15.31 0.23 6.39
N PRO A 187 14.26 0.14 7.24
CA PRO A 187 13.94 1.20 8.19
C PRO A 187 15.13 1.56 9.10
N PRO A 188 15.45 2.86 9.31
CA PRO A 188 16.69 3.29 9.97
C PRO A 188 16.59 3.33 11.51
N TYR A 189 15.75 2.49 12.11
CA TYR A 189 15.58 2.35 13.57
C TYR A 189 15.46 0.87 13.97
N ARG A 190 15.71 0.54 15.24
CA ARG A 190 15.94 -0.85 15.70
C ARG A 190 14.67 -1.67 15.86
N ASP A 191 13.57 -1.06 16.24
CA ASP A 191 12.36 -1.74 16.71
C ASP A 191 11.16 -1.57 15.78
N TRP A 192 11.40 -1.49 14.47
CA TRP A 192 10.34 -1.62 13.48
C TRP A 192 9.76 -3.04 13.45
N ALA A 193 8.47 -3.14 13.19
CA ALA A 193 7.77 -4.40 13.00
C ALA A 193 6.80 -4.33 11.81
N THR A 194 6.44 -5.50 11.30
CA THR A 194 5.45 -5.67 10.24
C THR A 194 4.34 -6.59 10.72
N THR A 195 3.11 -6.31 10.29
CA THR A 195 1.94 -7.18 10.51
C THR A 195 1.11 -7.25 9.24
N LEU A 196 0.48 -8.39 8.98
CA LEU A 196 -0.51 -8.47 7.90
C LEU A 196 -1.75 -7.64 8.24
N THR A 197 -2.46 -7.22 7.20
CA THR A 197 -3.71 -6.47 7.29
C THR A 197 -4.76 -7.01 6.33
N CYS A 198 -6.03 -6.80 6.67
CA CYS A 198 -7.16 -7.09 5.79
C CYS A 198 -7.35 -5.96 4.78
N SER A 199 -6.28 -5.63 4.03
CA SER A 199 -6.08 -4.45 3.17
C SER A 199 -5.80 -3.12 3.88
N THR A 200 -5.33 -2.11 3.13
CA THR A 200 -5.10 -0.75 3.63
C THR A 200 -6.37 -0.08 4.18
N THR A 201 -7.54 -0.31 3.56
CA THR A 201 -8.81 0.27 4.04
C THR A 201 -9.16 -0.18 5.47
N SER A 202 -9.05 -1.47 5.76
CA SER A 202 -9.29 -1.98 7.12
C SER A 202 -8.22 -1.52 8.09
N ALA A 203 -6.96 -1.41 7.64
CA ALA A 203 -5.88 -0.92 8.48
C ALA A 203 -6.09 0.55 8.84
N LEU A 204 -6.53 1.38 7.89
CA LEU A 204 -6.76 2.80 8.09
C LEU A 204 -7.90 3.06 9.09
N ASP A 205 -9.01 2.32 9.01
CA ASP A 205 -10.08 2.37 10.03
C ASP A 205 -9.54 2.07 11.44
N ILE A 206 -8.74 1.01 11.57
CA ILE A 206 -8.12 0.65 12.84
C ILE A 206 -7.16 1.75 13.32
N LEU A 207 -6.33 2.31 12.44
CA LEU A 207 -5.41 3.39 12.78
C LEU A 207 -6.16 4.64 13.25
N PHE A 208 -7.24 5.03 12.57
CA PHE A 208 -8.09 6.13 12.99
C PHE A 208 -8.66 5.92 14.38
N ARG A 209 -9.21 4.74 14.68
CA ARG A 209 -9.71 4.42 16.02
C ARG A 209 -8.61 4.36 17.08
N MET A 210 -7.42 3.88 16.71
CA MET A 210 -6.28 3.76 17.61
C MET A 210 -5.66 5.12 17.97
N LEU A 211 -5.70 6.09 17.06
CA LEU A 211 -5.00 7.38 17.18
C LEU A 211 -5.92 8.56 17.49
N CYS A 212 -7.16 8.52 17.02
CA CYS A 212 -8.09 9.66 17.06
C CYS A 212 -9.29 9.38 17.97
N ASN A 213 -9.68 10.40 18.72
CA ASN A 213 -10.99 10.54 19.34
C ASN A 213 -11.94 11.35 18.43
N ARG A 214 -13.24 11.30 18.71
CA ARG A 214 -14.20 12.20 18.04
C ARG A 214 -13.82 13.65 18.31
N GLY A 215 -13.78 14.47 17.27
CA GLY A 215 -13.35 15.88 17.31
C GLY A 215 -11.87 16.09 16.99
N ASP A 216 -11.05 15.03 16.96
CA ASP A 216 -9.66 15.14 16.53
C ASP A 216 -9.55 15.41 15.02
N SER A 217 -8.39 15.93 14.62
CA SER A 217 -8.09 16.23 13.21
C SER A 217 -6.93 15.40 12.66
N VAL A 218 -7.00 15.07 11.37
CA VAL A 218 -5.91 14.47 10.59
C VAL A 218 -5.68 15.36 9.36
N LEU A 219 -4.42 15.69 9.09
CA LEU A 219 -4.05 16.46 7.91
C LEU A 219 -3.95 15.52 6.70
N CYS A 220 -4.29 15.99 5.50
CA CYS A 220 -4.10 15.25 4.26
C CYS A 220 -3.96 16.23 3.08
N GLU A 221 -3.64 15.72 1.88
CA GLU A 221 -3.72 16.51 0.66
C GLU A 221 -5.16 17.02 0.43
N GLU A 222 -5.32 18.19 -0.20
CA GLU A 222 -6.62 18.81 -0.52
C GLU A 222 -7.54 17.92 -1.37
N PHE A 223 -6.94 17.10 -2.23
CA PHE A 223 -7.60 15.98 -2.91
C PHE A 223 -7.02 14.68 -2.39
N SER A 224 -7.86 13.77 -1.91
CA SER A 224 -7.40 12.51 -1.34
C SER A 224 -8.30 11.34 -1.71
N TYR A 225 -7.92 10.13 -1.30
CA TYR A 225 -8.71 8.95 -1.60
C TYR A 225 -10.08 9.03 -0.92
N SER A 226 -11.16 8.97 -1.70
CA SER A 226 -12.54 9.10 -1.20
C SER A 226 -12.85 8.10 -0.09
N GLY A 227 -12.33 6.86 -0.18
CA GLY A 227 -12.52 5.86 0.87
C GLY A 227 -11.91 6.24 2.22
N THR A 228 -10.83 7.05 2.22
CA THR A 228 -10.25 7.61 3.45
C THR A 228 -11.14 8.69 4.05
N ILE A 229 -11.69 9.57 3.21
CA ILE A 229 -12.62 10.64 3.61
C ILE A 229 -13.90 10.04 4.20
N GLU A 230 -14.46 9.05 3.51
CA GLU A 230 -15.64 8.31 3.94
C GLU A 230 -15.41 7.50 5.23
N ALA A 231 -14.19 6.99 5.46
CA ALA A 231 -13.84 6.27 6.68
C ALA A 231 -13.68 7.20 7.90
N ALA A 232 -13.11 8.39 7.73
CA ALA A 232 -12.87 9.33 8.82
C ALA A 232 -14.17 9.99 9.34
N THR A 233 -15.07 10.36 8.42
CA THR A 233 -16.29 11.12 8.70
C THR A 233 -17.20 10.52 9.80
N PRO A 234 -17.62 9.23 9.74
CA PRO A 234 -18.51 8.65 10.76
C PRO A 234 -17.84 8.50 12.14
N LEU A 235 -16.50 8.41 12.19
CA LEU A 235 -15.73 8.42 13.43
C LEU A 235 -15.69 9.82 14.08
N GLY A 236 -16.17 10.84 13.37
CA GLY A 236 -16.15 12.24 13.81
C GLY A 236 -14.74 12.83 13.79
N ILE A 237 -13.90 12.34 12.89
CA ILE A 237 -12.54 12.86 12.65
C ILE A 237 -12.63 13.92 11.55
N SER A 238 -12.05 15.09 11.82
CA SER A 238 -11.98 16.17 10.83
C SER A 238 -10.73 16.01 9.99
N LEU A 239 -10.90 15.55 8.75
CA LEU A 239 -9.83 15.65 7.75
C LEU A 239 -9.65 17.11 7.35
N VAL A 240 -8.40 17.55 7.25
CA VAL A 240 -8.07 18.92 6.88
C VAL A 240 -7.15 18.87 5.67
N GLY A 241 -7.70 19.27 4.53
CA GLY A 241 -7.01 19.36 3.26
C GLY A 241 -5.93 20.43 3.27
N LEU A 242 -4.78 20.11 2.72
CA LEU A 242 -3.64 21.00 2.53
C LEU A 242 -3.33 21.10 1.05
N ASN A 243 -3.08 22.32 0.59
CA ASN A 243 -2.80 22.59 -0.82
C ASN A 243 -1.60 21.77 -1.30
N ILE A 244 -1.70 21.33 -2.55
CA ILE A 244 -0.68 20.56 -3.24
C ILE A 244 -0.18 21.32 -4.47
N ASP A 245 1.02 20.97 -4.91
CA ASP A 245 1.55 21.34 -6.22
C ASP A 245 1.77 20.08 -7.08
N ASP A 246 2.59 20.22 -8.12
CA ASP A 246 2.88 19.14 -9.07
C ASP A 246 3.72 17.99 -8.50
N GLU A 247 4.29 18.15 -7.30
CA GLU A 247 4.93 17.07 -6.54
C GLU A 247 4.08 16.64 -5.33
N GLY A 248 2.83 17.11 -5.21
CA GLY A 248 1.93 16.78 -4.11
C GLY A 248 2.03 17.78 -2.95
N LEU A 249 1.93 17.29 -1.71
CA LEU A 249 1.86 18.12 -0.51
C LEU A 249 2.99 19.15 -0.43
N ILE A 250 2.66 20.41 -0.12
CA ILE A 250 3.62 21.51 -0.01
C ILE A 250 4.14 21.61 1.45
N PRO A 251 5.47 21.46 1.71
CA PRO A 251 6.03 21.48 3.06
C PRO A 251 5.77 22.80 3.81
N GLU A 252 5.83 23.93 3.11
CA GLU A 252 5.63 25.26 3.68
C GLU A 252 4.19 25.47 4.14
N VAL A 253 3.22 24.91 3.40
CA VAL A 253 1.80 24.93 3.76
C VAL A 253 1.57 24.06 5.01
N LEU A 254 2.18 22.88 5.07
CA LEU A 254 2.13 22.01 6.24
C LEU A 254 2.72 22.70 7.49
N GLU A 255 3.90 23.31 7.38
CA GLU A 255 4.57 24.04 8.46
C GLU A 255 3.73 25.22 8.94
N ALA A 256 3.23 26.04 8.01
CA ALA A 256 2.37 27.18 8.34
C ALA A 256 1.10 26.72 9.05
N LYS A 257 0.43 25.67 8.55
CA LYS A 257 -0.78 25.14 9.15
C LYS A 257 -0.55 24.66 10.59
N LEU A 258 0.53 23.92 10.84
CA LEU A 258 0.84 23.40 12.18
C LEU A 258 1.23 24.52 13.16
N ARG A 259 1.97 25.53 12.71
CA ARG A 259 2.31 26.71 13.51
C ARG A 259 1.05 27.48 13.90
N ASP A 260 0.16 27.75 12.95
CA ASP A 260 -1.05 28.53 13.18
C ASP A 260 -2.10 27.73 13.98
N TRP A 261 -2.02 26.40 13.97
CA TRP A 261 -2.88 25.54 14.78
C TRP A 261 -2.68 25.74 16.29
N VAL A 262 -1.43 25.97 16.70
CA VAL A 262 -1.06 26.17 18.11
C VAL A 262 -1.82 27.35 18.72
N THR A 263 -2.23 28.34 17.91
CA THR A 263 -2.90 29.55 18.38
C THR A 263 -4.43 29.49 18.30
N ALA A 264 -5.03 28.60 17.49
CA ALA A 264 -6.44 28.71 17.08
C ALA A 264 -7.42 27.67 17.68
N ARG A 265 -6.97 26.54 18.24
CA ARG A 265 -7.85 25.43 18.68
C ARG A 265 -7.56 24.88 20.08
N ASP A 266 -7.44 25.76 21.08
CA ASP A 266 -7.09 25.38 22.46
C ASP A 266 -5.84 24.50 22.58
N GLY A 267 -4.95 24.55 21.58
CA GLY A 267 -3.73 23.74 21.48
C GLY A 267 -3.90 22.29 21.04
N MET A 268 -5.10 21.82 20.66
CA MET A 268 -5.32 20.45 20.19
C MET A 268 -4.74 20.23 18.77
N LYS A 269 -3.47 19.83 18.69
CA LYS A 269 -2.78 19.56 17.42
C LYS A 269 -3.40 18.38 16.64
N PRO A 270 -3.31 18.37 15.30
CA PRO A 270 -3.66 17.21 14.48
C PRO A 270 -2.90 15.95 14.92
N ARG A 271 -3.56 14.80 14.83
CA ARG A 271 -3.04 13.51 15.32
C ARG A 271 -2.03 12.88 14.36
N ALA A 272 -2.22 13.08 13.06
CA ALA A 272 -1.36 12.54 12.02
C ALA A 272 -1.49 13.36 10.72
N LEU A 273 -0.51 13.16 9.83
CA LEU A 273 -0.61 13.40 8.40
C LEU A 273 -0.93 12.08 7.70
N TYR A 274 -2.02 12.00 6.97
CA TYR A 274 -2.27 10.96 5.96
C TYR A 274 -1.77 11.46 4.61
N THR A 275 -0.95 10.67 3.93
CA THR A 275 -0.40 11.05 2.61
C THR A 275 -0.25 9.84 1.70
N ILE A 276 -0.46 10.05 0.40
CA ILE A 276 -0.24 9.07 -0.67
C ILE A 276 0.93 9.58 -1.52
N PRO A 277 2.19 9.24 -1.18
CA PRO A 277 3.35 9.96 -1.71
C PRO A 277 3.77 9.56 -3.12
N THR A 278 3.26 8.43 -3.63
CA THR A 278 3.61 7.87 -4.95
C THR A 278 2.33 7.63 -5.74
N GLY A 279 2.24 8.18 -6.97
CA GLY A 279 1.06 8.02 -7.83
C GLY A 279 -0.23 8.43 -7.13
N GLN A 280 -0.22 9.59 -6.47
CA GLN A 280 -1.24 10.11 -5.55
C GLN A 280 -2.66 9.91 -6.09
N ASN A 281 -3.59 9.48 -5.25
CA ASN A 281 -4.99 9.33 -5.63
C ASN A 281 -5.78 10.56 -5.17
N PRO A 282 -6.29 11.42 -6.07
CA PRO A 282 -6.50 11.17 -7.50
C PRO A 282 -5.49 11.82 -8.47
N THR A 283 -4.59 12.67 -7.98
CA THR A 283 -3.85 13.64 -8.81
C THR A 283 -2.68 13.07 -9.61
N ALA A 284 -2.32 11.81 -9.33
CA ALA A 284 -1.21 11.07 -9.90
C ALA A 284 0.19 11.70 -9.65
N THR A 285 0.27 12.69 -8.76
CA THR A 285 1.53 13.32 -8.37
C THR A 285 2.41 12.36 -7.58
N THR A 286 3.73 12.56 -7.63
CA THR A 286 4.70 11.77 -6.86
C THR A 286 5.70 12.71 -6.23
N GLN A 287 5.84 12.62 -4.91
CA GLN A 287 6.77 13.44 -4.14
C GLN A 287 8.21 13.01 -4.42
N SER A 288 9.08 13.95 -4.78
CA SER A 288 10.53 13.70 -4.87
C SER A 288 11.15 13.37 -3.50
N LEU A 289 12.40 12.88 -3.51
CA LEU A 289 13.16 12.64 -2.28
C LEU A 289 13.28 13.92 -1.42
N GLU A 290 13.61 15.06 -2.05
CA GLU A 290 13.76 16.33 -1.33
C GLU A 290 12.43 16.79 -0.75
N ARG A 291 11.33 16.58 -1.49
CA ARG A 291 9.98 16.83 -0.99
C ARG A 291 9.67 16.00 0.27
N ARG A 292 9.92 14.69 0.22
CA ARG A 292 9.70 13.78 1.36
C ARG A 292 10.57 14.15 2.56
N LYS A 293 11.84 14.49 2.35
CA LYS A 293 12.74 14.97 3.43
C LYS A 293 12.21 16.25 4.08
N ALA A 294 11.76 17.21 3.28
CA ALA A 294 11.22 18.47 3.79
C ALA A 294 9.96 18.25 4.64
N ILE A 295 9.02 17.43 4.17
CA ILE A 295 7.81 17.05 4.92
C ILE A 295 8.17 16.28 6.19
N TYR A 296 9.09 15.32 6.12
CA TYR A 296 9.56 14.57 7.29
C TYR A 296 10.18 15.50 8.34
N ALA A 297 10.98 16.49 7.91
CA ALA A 297 11.57 17.48 8.81
C ALA A 297 10.50 18.35 9.51
N VAL A 298 9.41 18.72 8.80
CA VAL A 298 8.26 19.39 9.42
C VAL A 298 7.59 18.47 10.44
N ALA A 299 7.36 17.20 10.09
CA ALA A 299 6.76 16.22 10.99
C ALA A 299 7.62 16.00 12.26
N GLU A 300 8.95 15.97 12.13
CA GLU A 300 9.89 15.94 13.24
C GLU A 300 9.72 17.13 14.19
N ARG A 301 9.73 18.35 13.65
CA ARG A 301 9.64 19.59 14.45
C ARG A 301 8.33 19.69 15.23
N HIS A 302 7.22 19.23 14.63
CA HIS A 302 5.88 19.36 15.20
C HIS A 302 5.40 18.12 15.95
N ASP A 303 6.23 17.08 16.02
CA ASP A 303 5.92 15.76 16.55
C ASP A 303 4.71 15.06 15.89
N LEU A 304 4.55 15.24 14.58
CA LEU A 304 3.44 14.69 13.81
C LEU A 304 3.71 13.24 13.36
N LEU A 305 2.73 12.36 13.50
CA LEU A 305 2.76 11.01 12.89
C LEU A 305 2.52 11.09 11.39
N ILE A 306 3.09 10.16 10.63
CA ILE A 306 2.83 10.03 9.20
C ILE A 306 2.18 8.66 8.95
N ILE A 307 0.96 8.66 8.44
CA ILE A 307 0.30 7.50 7.86
C ILE A 307 0.59 7.54 6.36
N GLU A 308 1.55 6.72 5.93
CA GLU A 308 1.97 6.61 4.52
C GLU A 308 1.17 5.50 3.84
N ASP A 309 0.18 5.85 3.03
CA ASP A 309 -0.62 4.89 2.24
C ASP A 309 -0.08 4.81 0.82
N ASP A 310 0.69 3.76 0.52
CA ASP A 310 1.49 3.69 -0.70
C ASP A 310 1.16 2.44 -1.56
N PRO A 311 -0.10 2.28 -1.99
CA PRO A 311 -0.52 1.10 -2.76
C PRO A 311 0.08 1.05 -4.17
N TYR A 312 0.73 2.13 -4.61
CA TYR A 312 1.25 2.30 -5.97
C TYR A 312 2.78 2.36 -6.02
N HIS A 313 3.47 2.18 -4.89
CA HIS A 313 4.93 2.29 -4.76
C HIS A 313 5.69 1.59 -5.88
N PHE A 314 5.27 0.37 -6.23
CA PHE A 314 5.94 -0.49 -7.19
C PHE A 314 5.51 -0.25 -8.65
N LEU A 315 4.51 0.59 -8.92
CA LEU A 315 3.99 0.84 -10.27
C LEU A 315 4.72 2.03 -10.91
N GLN A 316 5.97 1.83 -11.33
CA GLN A 316 6.81 2.87 -11.94
C GLN A 316 6.63 2.87 -13.47
N LEU A 317 6.10 3.94 -14.05
CA LEU A 317 5.56 3.92 -15.43
C LEU A 317 6.56 4.37 -16.51
N SER A 318 7.75 4.77 -16.11
CA SER A 318 8.80 5.30 -17.00
C SER A 318 10.08 4.46 -16.92
N LEU A 319 9.95 3.15 -16.68
CA LEU A 319 11.09 2.23 -16.68
C LEU A 319 11.72 2.12 -18.08
N PRO A 320 13.06 1.98 -18.17
CA PRO A 320 13.72 1.56 -19.41
C PRO A 320 13.16 0.23 -19.93
N GLU A 321 13.22 0.02 -21.25
CA GLU A 321 12.77 -1.23 -21.89
C GLU A 321 13.47 -2.47 -21.31
N THR A 322 14.76 -2.32 -20.99
CA THR A 322 15.55 -3.34 -20.30
C THR A 322 16.06 -2.76 -18.97
N ILE A 323 15.70 -3.42 -17.87
CA ILE A 323 16.13 -3.06 -16.51
C ILE A 323 16.33 -4.35 -15.71
N THR A 324 17.38 -4.42 -14.90
CA THR A 324 17.58 -5.53 -13.97
C THR A 324 16.77 -5.34 -12.69
N THR A 325 16.51 -6.42 -11.95
CA THR A 325 15.85 -6.33 -10.63
C THR A 325 16.60 -5.44 -9.63
N GLU A 326 17.92 -5.40 -9.69
CA GLU A 326 18.74 -4.52 -8.84
C GLU A 326 18.60 -3.04 -9.24
N GLN A 327 18.60 -2.75 -10.54
CA GLN A 327 18.37 -1.39 -11.04
C GLN A 327 16.94 -0.92 -10.73
N TYR A 328 15.95 -1.81 -10.86
CA TYR A 328 14.57 -1.52 -10.51
C TYR A 328 14.42 -1.23 -9.01
N LEU A 329 14.99 -2.08 -8.15
CA LEU A 329 14.97 -1.86 -6.71
C LEU A 329 15.61 -0.51 -6.34
N SER A 330 16.73 -0.17 -7.00
CA SER A 330 17.44 1.10 -6.80
C SER A 330 16.70 2.32 -7.38
N SER A 331 15.76 2.12 -8.31
CA SER A 331 14.98 3.20 -8.92
C SER A 331 13.67 3.49 -8.20
N LEU A 332 13.26 2.64 -7.25
CA LEU A 332 12.05 2.88 -6.46
C LEU A 332 12.18 4.18 -5.64
N PRO A 333 11.11 4.99 -5.54
CA PRO A 333 11.13 6.19 -4.72
C PRO A 333 11.42 5.87 -3.25
N THR A 334 12.29 6.64 -2.59
CA THR A 334 12.54 6.46 -1.15
C THR A 334 11.26 6.69 -0.34
N SER A 335 10.83 5.69 0.43
CA SER A 335 9.64 5.80 1.29
C SER A 335 9.85 6.72 2.50
N TYR A 336 8.78 7.21 3.13
CA TYR A 336 8.91 7.88 4.44
C TYR A 336 9.49 6.92 5.49
N LEU A 337 9.12 5.64 5.43
CA LEU A 337 9.67 4.61 6.31
C LEU A 337 11.20 4.50 6.22
N SER A 338 11.77 4.66 5.02
CA SER A 338 13.22 4.67 4.79
C SER A 338 13.91 5.91 5.36
N LEU A 339 13.18 7.01 5.58
CA LEU A 339 13.66 8.23 6.22
C LEU A 339 13.43 8.24 7.74
N ASP A 340 12.74 7.23 8.27
CA ASP A 340 12.11 7.30 9.58
C ASP A 340 13.05 7.05 10.76
N THR A 341 13.93 8.00 11.06
CA THR A 341 14.90 7.89 12.18
C THR A 341 14.27 7.89 13.57
N SER A 342 13.03 8.35 13.72
CA SER A 342 12.36 8.47 15.04
C SER A 342 11.21 7.50 15.26
N GLY A 343 10.88 6.66 14.27
CA GLY A 343 9.73 5.76 14.36
C GLY A 343 8.40 6.52 14.42
N ARG A 344 8.14 7.44 13.49
CA ARG A 344 6.86 8.17 13.39
C ARG A 344 6.00 7.77 12.18
N VAL A 345 6.50 6.87 11.34
CA VAL A 345 5.84 6.45 10.10
C VAL A 345 5.10 5.13 10.32
N LEU A 346 3.84 5.12 9.91
CA LEU A 346 2.96 3.96 9.82
C LEU A 346 2.68 3.73 8.34
N ARG A 347 3.48 2.86 7.71
CA ARG A 347 3.41 2.58 6.28
C ARG A 347 2.40 1.47 6.00
N LEU A 348 1.44 1.77 5.15
CA LEU A 348 0.41 0.85 4.66
C LEU A 348 0.73 0.41 3.23
N GLU A 349 0.71 -0.90 3.02
CA GLU A 349 0.92 -1.51 1.71
C GLU A 349 -0.13 -2.60 1.44
N THR A 350 -0.31 -2.96 0.17
CA THR A 350 -1.34 -3.93 -0.22
C THR A 350 -0.98 -4.74 -1.46
N THR A 351 -1.47 -5.98 -1.48
CA THR A 351 -1.46 -6.81 -2.69
C THR A 351 -2.49 -6.36 -3.73
N SER A 352 -3.36 -5.38 -3.40
CA SER A 352 -4.54 -5.06 -4.21
C SER A 352 -4.21 -4.49 -5.60
N LYS A 353 -3.07 -3.81 -5.73
CA LYS A 353 -2.63 -3.16 -6.98
C LYS A 353 -1.47 -3.87 -7.66
N ILE A 354 -0.87 -4.83 -6.98
CA ILE A 354 0.33 -5.55 -7.44
C ILE A 354 0.09 -7.05 -7.63
N LEU A 355 -0.97 -7.64 -7.07
CA LEU A 355 -1.34 -9.04 -7.31
C LEU A 355 -2.84 -9.15 -7.66
N ALA A 356 -3.71 -8.96 -6.65
CA ALA A 356 -5.15 -9.02 -6.84
C ALA A 356 -5.90 -8.34 -5.68
N PRO A 357 -6.90 -7.48 -5.97
CA PRO A 357 -7.70 -6.83 -4.92
C PRO A 357 -8.57 -7.82 -4.14
N GLY A 358 -9.05 -8.90 -4.78
CA GLY A 358 -9.88 -9.93 -4.14
C GLY A 358 -9.20 -10.69 -3.01
N LEU A 359 -7.86 -10.66 -2.92
CA LEU A 359 -7.12 -11.31 -1.83
C LEU A 359 -7.42 -10.69 -0.46
N ARG A 360 -7.84 -9.41 -0.43
CA ARG A 360 -8.03 -8.61 0.79
C ARG A 360 -6.83 -8.67 1.74
N LEU A 361 -5.62 -8.64 1.18
CA LEU A 361 -4.37 -8.76 1.92
C LEU A 361 -3.51 -7.50 1.74
N GLY A 362 -2.91 -7.07 2.85
CA GLY A 362 -1.90 -6.02 2.88
C GLY A 362 -1.01 -6.20 4.10
N TRP A 363 -0.21 -5.19 4.39
CA TRP A 363 0.59 -5.14 5.60
C TRP A 363 0.76 -3.71 6.09
N LEU A 364 1.04 -3.60 7.39
CA LEU A 364 1.41 -2.37 8.07
C LEU A 364 2.81 -2.55 8.61
N THR A 365 3.68 -1.56 8.37
CA THR A 365 5.02 -1.48 8.96
C THR A 365 5.16 -0.19 9.76
N GLY A 366 5.74 -0.28 10.95
CA GLY A 366 5.99 0.86 11.82
C GLY A 366 6.65 0.42 13.12
N PRO A 367 6.72 1.30 14.14
CA PRO A 367 7.29 0.95 15.44
C PRO A 367 6.56 -0.23 16.09
N SER A 368 7.33 -1.13 16.70
CA SER A 368 6.81 -2.38 17.26
C SER A 368 5.71 -2.16 18.30
N GLU A 369 5.78 -1.09 19.09
CA GLU A 369 4.72 -0.71 20.03
C GLU A 369 3.41 -0.37 19.30
N PHE A 370 3.47 0.39 18.20
CA PHE A 370 2.29 0.72 17.38
C PHE A 370 1.71 -0.53 16.73
N VAL A 371 2.58 -1.38 16.18
CA VAL A 371 2.17 -2.63 15.53
C VAL A 371 1.52 -3.57 16.53
N ALA A 372 2.06 -3.69 17.75
CA ALA A 372 1.46 -4.51 18.81
C ALA A 372 0.06 -4.00 19.22
N LYS A 373 -0.10 -2.68 19.33
CA LYS A 373 -1.41 -2.09 19.63
C LYS A 373 -2.39 -2.28 18.46
N PHE A 374 -1.94 -2.11 17.23
CA PHE A 374 -2.74 -2.38 16.03
C PHE A 374 -3.21 -3.84 15.96
N ILE A 375 -2.34 -4.81 16.24
CA ILE A 375 -2.69 -6.23 16.34
C ILE A 375 -3.78 -6.46 17.40
N SER A 376 -3.71 -5.77 18.54
CA SER A 376 -4.71 -5.85 19.61
C SER A 376 -6.08 -5.29 19.17
N HIS A 377 -6.12 -4.27 18.31
CA HIS A 377 -7.38 -3.85 17.68
C HIS A 377 -7.88 -4.87 16.66
N MET A 378 -6.98 -5.40 15.83
CA MET A 378 -7.32 -6.38 14.80
C MET A 378 -7.95 -7.64 15.39
N ASP A 379 -7.50 -8.09 16.56
CA ASP A 379 -8.07 -9.22 17.31
C ASP A 379 -9.60 -9.14 17.47
N PHE A 380 -10.15 -7.93 17.61
CA PHE A 380 -11.56 -7.68 17.87
C PHE A 380 -12.28 -6.96 16.72
N SER A 381 -11.61 -6.76 15.59
CA SER A 381 -12.21 -6.24 14.36
C SER A 381 -12.20 -7.31 13.26
N ALA A 382 -11.23 -7.26 12.36
CA ALA A 382 -11.12 -8.16 11.22
C ALA A 382 -10.54 -9.54 11.56
N ALA A 383 -10.10 -9.74 12.81
CA ALA A 383 -9.40 -10.91 13.35
C ALA A 383 -8.04 -11.20 12.70
N PHE A 384 -7.99 -11.54 11.41
CA PHE A 384 -6.79 -11.78 10.60
C PHE A 384 -7.18 -11.94 9.11
N PRO A 385 -6.27 -11.77 8.14
CA PRO A 385 -6.60 -11.98 6.73
C PRO A 385 -7.02 -13.43 6.44
N SER A 386 -7.88 -13.63 5.43
CA SER A 386 -8.34 -14.95 5.02
C SER A 386 -7.19 -15.95 4.83
N GLY A 387 -7.27 -17.11 5.51
CA GLY A 387 -6.24 -18.14 5.46
C GLY A 387 -6.00 -18.72 4.05
N PRO A 388 -7.06 -19.03 3.25
CA PRO A 388 -6.89 -19.34 1.83
C PRO A 388 -6.12 -18.27 1.06
N SER A 389 -6.42 -16.99 1.26
CA SER A 389 -5.69 -15.90 0.59
C SER A 389 -4.21 -15.87 1.02
N GLN A 390 -3.92 -16.16 2.29
CA GLN A 390 -2.54 -16.29 2.78
C GLN A 390 -1.81 -17.48 2.16
N ILE A 391 -2.46 -18.64 1.96
CA ILE A 391 -1.87 -19.77 1.20
C ILE A 391 -1.55 -19.32 -0.22
N MET A 392 -2.50 -18.68 -0.90
CA MET A 392 -2.32 -18.25 -2.29
C MET A 392 -1.09 -17.35 -2.43
N VAL A 393 -0.97 -16.36 -1.55
CA VAL A 393 0.17 -15.44 -1.51
C VAL A 393 1.46 -16.16 -1.15
N TYR A 394 1.44 -17.03 -0.13
CA TYR A 394 2.63 -17.79 0.27
C TYR A 394 3.17 -18.68 -0.86
N LYS A 395 2.30 -19.48 -1.48
CA LYS A 395 2.69 -20.39 -2.56
C LYS A 395 3.25 -19.63 -3.75
N LEU A 396 2.67 -18.47 -4.08
CA LEU A 396 3.16 -17.64 -5.16
C LEU A 396 4.48 -16.95 -4.82
N LEU A 397 4.51 -16.17 -3.74
CA LEU A 397 5.63 -15.29 -3.42
C LEU A 397 6.84 -16.03 -2.83
N ASP A 398 6.63 -16.99 -1.92
CA ASP A 398 7.73 -17.67 -1.23
C ASP A 398 8.17 -18.95 -1.95
N GLU A 399 7.23 -19.83 -2.32
CA GLU A 399 7.58 -21.12 -2.95
C GLU A 399 7.83 -21.04 -4.46
N THR A 400 7.09 -20.19 -5.20
CA THR A 400 7.17 -20.16 -6.66
C THR A 400 8.10 -19.08 -7.19
N TRP A 401 7.93 -17.84 -6.78
CA TRP A 401 8.67 -16.69 -7.31
C TRP A 401 9.93 -16.38 -6.52
N GLY A 402 9.88 -16.49 -5.19
CA GLY A 402 10.85 -15.84 -4.33
C GLY A 402 10.86 -14.31 -4.53
N HIS A 403 11.78 -13.64 -3.85
CA HIS A 403 11.96 -12.19 -3.99
C HIS A 403 12.32 -11.78 -5.41
N SER A 404 13.22 -12.51 -6.08
CA SER A 404 13.63 -12.22 -7.46
C SER A 404 12.47 -12.31 -8.45
N GLY A 405 11.68 -13.39 -8.41
CA GLY A 405 10.53 -13.55 -9.30
C GLY A 405 9.42 -12.53 -9.02
N PHE A 406 9.28 -12.10 -7.77
CA PHE A 406 8.33 -11.05 -7.43
C PHE A 406 8.77 -9.69 -7.99
N LEU A 407 10.05 -9.34 -7.89
CA LEU A 407 10.59 -8.10 -8.50
C LEU A 407 10.44 -8.13 -10.03
N GLU A 408 10.72 -9.25 -10.68
CA GLU A 408 10.49 -9.43 -12.12
C GLU A 408 9.01 -9.25 -12.50
N TRP A 409 8.10 -9.80 -11.70
CA TRP A 409 6.67 -9.58 -11.88
C TRP A 409 6.29 -8.08 -11.78
N LEU A 410 6.84 -7.36 -10.80
CA LEU A 410 6.57 -5.93 -10.62
C LEU A 410 7.11 -5.08 -11.77
N ILE A 411 8.28 -5.43 -12.33
CA ILE A 411 8.82 -4.81 -13.56
C ILE A 411 7.86 -5.02 -14.73
N ASN A 412 7.44 -6.26 -14.97
CA ASN A 412 6.50 -6.58 -16.05
C ASN A 412 5.16 -5.86 -15.90
N LEU A 413 4.62 -5.81 -14.68
CA LEU A 413 3.40 -5.07 -14.39
C LEU A 413 3.56 -3.57 -14.65
N SER A 414 4.70 -3.01 -14.24
CA SER A 414 5.05 -1.61 -14.45
C SER A 414 5.14 -1.24 -15.94
N HIS A 415 5.79 -2.07 -16.76
CA HIS A 415 5.84 -1.86 -18.22
C HIS A 415 4.45 -1.86 -18.85
N ARG A 416 3.60 -2.84 -18.54
CA ARG A 416 2.22 -2.92 -19.08
C ARG A 416 1.36 -1.73 -18.68
N MET A 417 1.47 -1.30 -17.42
CA MET A 417 0.79 -0.10 -16.95
C MET A 417 1.35 1.16 -17.63
N GLY A 418 2.65 1.23 -17.89
CA GLY A 418 3.29 2.29 -18.66
C GLY A 418 2.80 2.36 -20.11
N GLU A 419 2.67 1.22 -20.78
CA GLU A 419 2.08 1.13 -22.13
C GLU A 419 0.63 1.64 -22.16
N SER A 420 -0.17 1.20 -21.17
CA SER A 420 -1.58 1.63 -21.04
C SER A 420 -1.69 3.14 -20.76
N ARG A 421 -0.78 3.68 -19.94
CA ARG A 421 -0.63 5.12 -19.69
C ARG A 421 -0.30 5.87 -20.97
N ASP A 422 0.65 5.39 -21.77
CA ASP A 422 1.06 6.02 -23.03
C ASP A 422 -0.04 5.99 -24.09
N ILE A 423 -0.83 4.91 -24.16
CA ILE A 423 -2.01 4.84 -25.03
C ILE A 423 -3.04 5.91 -24.62
N LEU A 424 -3.36 5.99 -23.34
CA LEU A 424 -4.31 6.97 -22.82
C LEU A 424 -3.82 8.41 -23.06
N LEU A 425 -2.54 8.71 -22.80
CA LEU A 425 -1.97 10.04 -23.01
C LEU A 425 -1.94 10.48 -24.47
N ARG A 426 -1.58 9.58 -25.41
CA ARG A 426 -1.66 9.90 -26.85
C ARG A 426 -3.08 10.22 -27.28
N ALA A 427 -4.07 9.54 -26.69
CA ALA A 427 -5.48 9.86 -26.93
C ALA A 427 -5.87 11.20 -26.30
N CYS A 428 -5.34 11.54 -25.11
CA CYS A 428 -5.54 12.85 -24.50
C CYS A 428 -4.99 13.96 -25.40
N GLU A 429 -3.76 13.83 -25.89
CA GLU A 429 -3.12 14.79 -26.81
C GLU A 429 -3.90 14.95 -28.12
N LYS A 430 -4.44 13.86 -28.66
CA LYS A 430 -5.19 13.87 -29.92
C LYS A 430 -6.59 14.46 -29.77
N TYR A 431 -7.29 14.14 -28.69
CA TYR A 431 -8.72 14.37 -28.59
C TYR A 431 -9.13 15.45 -27.59
N LEU A 432 -8.42 15.66 -26.47
CA LEU A 432 -8.85 16.66 -25.50
C LEU A 432 -8.66 18.08 -26.05
N PRO A 433 -9.60 19.01 -25.78
CA PRO A 433 -9.45 20.41 -26.18
C PRO A 433 -8.31 21.06 -25.37
N SER A 434 -7.16 21.26 -26.01
CA SER A 434 -5.89 21.67 -25.37
C SER A 434 -5.88 23.08 -24.78
N ASP A 435 -6.87 23.90 -25.13
CA ASP A 435 -7.03 25.25 -24.62
C ASP A 435 -7.83 25.33 -23.31
N VAL A 436 -8.41 24.21 -22.86
CA VAL A 436 -9.11 24.11 -21.56
C VAL A 436 -8.69 22.91 -20.73
N CYS A 437 -8.22 21.82 -21.36
CA CYS A 437 -7.78 20.63 -20.64
C CYS A 437 -6.27 20.65 -20.37
N HIS A 438 -5.90 20.47 -19.11
CA HIS A 438 -4.52 20.42 -18.64
C HIS A 438 -4.26 19.15 -17.84
N TRP A 439 -3.16 18.47 -18.15
CA TRP A 439 -2.73 17.27 -17.43
C TRP A 439 -1.22 17.15 -17.45
N LYS A 440 -0.69 16.32 -16.56
CA LYS A 440 0.71 15.93 -16.55
C LYS A 440 0.85 14.44 -16.82
N LYS A 441 2.00 14.06 -17.37
CA LYS A 441 2.39 12.66 -17.49
C LYS A 441 2.63 12.10 -16.08
N PRO A 442 1.88 11.09 -15.63
CA PRO A 442 2.14 10.45 -14.35
C PRO A 442 3.38 9.56 -14.45
N GLU A 443 4.28 9.66 -13.46
CA GLU A 443 5.48 8.82 -13.37
C GLU A 443 5.22 7.50 -12.65
N ALA A 444 4.16 7.43 -11.83
CA ALA A 444 3.79 6.24 -11.09
C ALA A 444 2.27 6.07 -10.95
N GLY A 445 1.84 4.86 -10.61
CA GLY A 445 0.45 4.54 -10.28
C GLY A 445 -0.41 4.15 -11.49
N MET A 446 -1.68 4.57 -11.46
CA MET A 446 -2.69 4.07 -12.40
C MET A 446 -3.72 5.12 -12.84
N PHE A 447 -3.38 6.40 -12.69
CA PHE A 447 -4.29 7.54 -12.90
C PHE A 447 -3.66 8.63 -13.76
N VAL A 448 -4.51 9.37 -14.46
CA VAL A 448 -4.21 10.68 -15.05
C VAL A 448 -5.24 11.67 -14.52
N TRP A 449 -4.76 12.83 -14.07
CA TRP A 449 -5.60 13.91 -13.55
C TRP A 449 -5.75 15.00 -14.60
N ILE A 450 -6.99 15.21 -15.05
CA ILE A 450 -7.35 16.22 -16.04
C ILE A 450 -7.98 17.40 -15.30
N LYS A 451 -7.28 18.53 -15.25
CA LYS A 451 -7.86 19.83 -14.86
C LYS A 451 -8.52 20.46 -16.08
N ILE A 452 -9.70 21.04 -15.90
CA ILE A 452 -10.46 21.71 -16.96
C ILE A 452 -10.66 23.16 -16.56
N ASP A 453 -9.89 24.05 -17.18
CA ASP A 453 -10.01 25.49 -17.01
C ASP A 453 -11.03 26.03 -18.03
N MET A 454 -12.25 26.30 -17.58
CA MET A 454 -13.28 26.87 -18.44
C MET A 454 -14.20 27.82 -17.69
N PRO A 455 -14.71 28.89 -18.35
CA PRO A 455 -15.67 29.79 -17.73
C PRO A 455 -16.93 29.05 -17.31
N THR A 456 -17.29 29.15 -16.02
CA THR A 456 -18.52 28.53 -15.51
C THR A 456 -19.76 29.34 -15.86
N GLY A 457 -19.60 30.65 -16.07
CA GLY A 457 -20.70 31.59 -16.27
C GLY A 457 -21.46 31.79 -14.95
N GLU A 458 -22.79 31.69 -14.98
CA GLU A 458 -23.63 31.72 -13.77
C GLU A 458 -23.68 30.37 -13.03
N ARG A 459 -23.12 29.31 -13.60
CA ARG A 459 -23.09 27.96 -12.99
C ARG A 459 -21.97 27.87 -11.97
N SER A 460 -22.17 27.03 -10.96
CA SER A 460 -21.11 26.57 -10.07
C SER A 460 -20.16 25.59 -10.77
N VAL A 461 -18.95 25.42 -10.22
CA VAL A 461 -17.96 24.43 -10.67
C VAL A 461 -18.55 23.02 -10.64
N LEU A 462 -19.30 22.69 -9.58
CA LEU A 462 -19.96 21.39 -9.40
C LEU A 462 -21.01 21.11 -10.49
N GLU A 463 -21.81 22.11 -10.86
CA GLU A 463 -22.80 21.96 -11.93
C GLU A 463 -22.15 21.68 -13.29
N VAL A 464 -21.05 22.37 -13.60
CA VAL A 464 -20.29 22.16 -14.84
C VAL A 464 -19.67 20.75 -14.84
N GLU A 465 -19.04 20.35 -13.74
CA GLU A 465 -18.47 19.00 -13.59
C GLU A 465 -19.55 17.91 -13.75
N ASP A 466 -20.70 18.05 -13.10
CA ASP A 466 -21.81 17.10 -13.22
C ASP A 466 -22.36 17.03 -14.64
N GLN A 467 -22.42 18.16 -15.35
CA GLN A 467 -22.85 18.20 -16.74
C GLN A 467 -21.89 17.41 -17.63
N ILE A 468 -20.58 17.62 -17.50
CA ILE A 468 -19.56 16.86 -18.23
C ILE A 468 -19.65 15.37 -17.89
N TYR A 469 -19.78 15.02 -16.61
CA TYR A 469 -19.90 13.63 -16.17
C TYR A 469 -21.12 12.93 -16.79
N ARG A 470 -22.29 13.57 -16.77
CA ARG A 470 -23.52 13.03 -17.37
C ARG A 470 -23.39 12.83 -18.88
N GLN A 471 -22.75 13.78 -19.57
CA GLN A 471 -22.51 13.69 -21.01
C GLN A 471 -21.52 12.56 -21.35
N ALA A 472 -20.43 12.44 -20.59
CA ALA A 472 -19.49 11.34 -20.75
C ALA A 472 -20.17 9.98 -20.52
N LEU A 473 -21.04 9.88 -19.51
CA LEU A 473 -21.78 8.66 -19.20
C LEU A 473 -22.77 8.30 -20.31
N GLY A 474 -23.48 9.28 -20.88
CA GLY A 474 -24.35 9.10 -22.05
C GLY A 474 -23.60 8.61 -23.29
N ARG A 475 -22.30 8.91 -23.39
CA ARG A 475 -21.39 8.41 -24.43
C ARG A 475 -20.72 7.08 -24.05
N GLY A 476 -21.05 6.49 -22.90
CA GLY A 476 -20.51 5.21 -22.45
C GLY A 476 -19.13 5.29 -21.80
N VAL A 477 -18.75 6.42 -21.21
CA VAL A 477 -17.48 6.61 -20.48
C VAL A 477 -17.78 7.06 -19.05
N LYS A 478 -17.11 6.43 -18.07
CA LYS A 478 -17.27 6.75 -16.66
C LYS A 478 -15.96 7.28 -16.06
N PRO A 479 -15.69 8.60 -16.14
CA PRO A 479 -14.56 9.20 -15.44
C PRO A 479 -14.85 9.35 -13.94
N GLY A 480 -13.81 9.56 -13.12
CA GLY A 480 -14.00 9.95 -11.72
C GLY A 480 -14.11 11.47 -11.61
N LYS A 481 -15.20 11.99 -11.04
CA LYS A 481 -15.34 13.43 -10.77
C LYS A 481 -14.30 13.88 -9.74
N GLY A 482 -13.73 15.06 -9.91
CA GLY A 482 -12.73 15.60 -8.99
C GLY A 482 -13.30 15.93 -7.62
N SER A 483 -14.55 16.43 -7.58
CA SER A 483 -15.28 16.72 -6.34
C SER A 483 -15.40 15.52 -5.39
N TRP A 484 -15.44 14.28 -5.90
CA TRP A 484 -15.48 13.07 -5.08
C TRP A 484 -14.23 12.84 -4.24
N PHE A 485 -13.15 13.53 -4.58
CA PHE A 485 -11.85 13.41 -3.91
C PHE A 485 -11.50 14.66 -3.10
N ALA A 486 -12.28 15.74 -3.19
CA ALA A 486 -12.05 16.96 -2.44
C ALA A 486 -12.30 16.70 -0.95
N VAL A 487 -11.35 17.09 -0.11
CA VAL A 487 -11.49 16.98 1.36
C VAL A 487 -12.41 18.08 1.90
N ASP A 488 -12.36 19.24 1.27
CA ASP A 488 -13.25 20.36 1.53
C ASP A 488 -14.01 20.70 0.23
N GLU A 489 -15.28 20.32 0.18
CA GLU A 489 -16.13 20.55 -0.99
C GLU A 489 -16.40 22.04 -1.21
N GLU A 490 -16.42 22.85 -0.14
CA GLU A 490 -16.63 24.30 -0.24
C GLU A 490 -15.41 25.01 -0.85
N ALA A 491 -14.22 24.43 -0.69
CA ALA A 491 -12.97 24.91 -1.28
C ALA A 491 -12.76 24.42 -2.73
N TYR A 492 -13.66 23.62 -3.30
CA TYR A 492 -13.50 23.07 -4.65
C TYR A 492 -13.80 24.12 -5.73
N ASP A 493 -12.74 24.68 -6.31
CA ASP A 493 -12.81 25.85 -7.20
C ASP A 493 -12.48 25.56 -8.67
N ALA A 494 -12.09 24.32 -9.01
CA ALA A 494 -11.70 23.94 -10.37
C ALA A 494 -12.33 22.62 -10.81
N VAL A 495 -12.83 22.54 -12.04
CA VAL A 495 -13.36 21.29 -12.61
C VAL A 495 -12.20 20.34 -12.88
N ALA A 496 -12.27 19.13 -12.34
CA ALA A 496 -11.27 18.11 -12.60
C ALA A 496 -11.87 16.71 -12.76
N PHE A 497 -11.15 15.84 -13.46
CA PHE A 497 -11.51 14.43 -13.62
C PHE A 497 -10.30 13.53 -13.49
N ARG A 498 -10.48 12.40 -12.79
CA ARG A 498 -9.53 11.29 -12.76
C ARG A 498 -9.89 10.27 -13.83
N LEU A 499 -8.95 10.01 -14.73
CA LEU A 499 -9.00 8.90 -15.68
C LEU A 499 -8.07 7.78 -15.18
N THR A 500 -8.48 6.51 -15.32
CA THR A 500 -7.63 5.36 -15.01
C THR A 500 -7.36 4.56 -16.28
N PHE A 501 -6.12 4.08 -16.44
CA PHE A 501 -5.70 3.24 -17.55
C PHE A 501 -5.55 1.77 -17.16
N ALA A 502 -6.13 1.35 -16.03
CA ALA A 502 -5.96 0.00 -15.50
C ALA A 502 -7.25 -0.84 -15.44
N ALA A 503 -8.41 -0.22 -15.65
CA ALA A 503 -9.70 -0.90 -15.55
C ALA A 503 -10.19 -1.45 -16.89
N ALA A 504 -9.84 -0.78 -17.99
CA ALA A 504 -10.28 -1.14 -19.32
C ALA A 504 -9.10 -1.73 -20.12
N GLU A 505 -9.41 -2.58 -21.09
CA GLU A 505 -8.41 -3.13 -22.00
C GLU A 505 -7.73 -2.00 -22.81
N PRO A 506 -6.42 -2.10 -23.12
CA PRO A 506 -5.68 -1.05 -23.80
C PRO A 506 -6.32 -0.57 -25.11
N GLU A 507 -6.97 -1.46 -25.86
CA GLU A 507 -7.57 -1.18 -27.17
C GLU A 507 -8.73 -0.19 -27.09
N VAL A 508 -9.43 -0.12 -25.95
CA VAL A 508 -10.60 0.78 -25.79
C VAL A 508 -10.26 2.09 -25.09
N LEU A 509 -9.03 2.25 -24.56
CA LEU A 509 -8.62 3.48 -23.87
C LEU A 509 -8.71 4.70 -24.79
N GLY A 510 -8.28 4.57 -26.04
CA GLY A 510 -8.34 5.67 -27.02
C GLY A 510 -9.77 6.14 -27.28
N LEU A 511 -10.69 5.20 -27.52
CA LEU A 511 -12.11 5.47 -27.72
C LEU A 511 -12.77 6.10 -26.48
N ALA A 512 -12.38 5.67 -25.28
CA ALA A 512 -12.89 6.24 -24.04
C ALA A 512 -12.48 7.72 -23.88
N VAL A 513 -11.22 8.05 -24.22
CA VAL A 513 -10.77 9.45 -24.17
C VAL A 513 -11.42 10.30 -25.25
N GLU A 514 -11.61 9.78 -26.46
CA GLU A 514 -12.33 10.46 -27.55
C GLU A 514 -13.75 10.87 -27.12
N ARG A 515 -14.52 9.91 -26.58
CA ARG A 515 -15.88 10.13 -26.07
C ARG A 515 -15.93 11.08 -24.88
N PHE A 516 -14.94 11.01 -23.98
CA PHE A 516 -14.82 11.98 -22.89
C PHE A 516 -14.53 13.38 -23.42
N ALA A 517 -13.65 13.52 -24.41
CA ALA A 517 -13.33 14.80 -25.02
C ALA A 517 -14.54 15.45 -25.72
N GLU A 518 -15.38 14.66 -26.40
CA GLU A 518 -16.64 15.14 -26.96
C GLU A 518 -17.57 15.73 -25.89
N ALA A 519 -17.68 15.06 -24.74
CA ALA A 519 -18.47 15.57 -23.61
C ALA A 519 -17.92 16.90 -23.09
N VAL A 520 -16.59 17.05 -22.97
CA VAL A 520 -15.96 18.32 -22.56
C VAL A 520 -16.23 19.42 -23.58
N ARG A 521 -16.05 19.15 -24.88
CA ARG A 521 -16.29 20.13 -25.97
C ARG A 521 -17.73 20.65 -25.99
N GLU A 522 -18.70 19.75 -25.83
CA GLU A 522 -20.11 20.08 -25.81
C GLU A 522 -20.44 21.05 -24.66
N VAL A 523 -19.95 20.77 -23.45
CA VAL A 523 -20.18 21.65 -22.29
C VAL A 523 -19.39 22.95 -22.39
N ALA A 524 -18.22 22.93 -23.02
CA ALA A 524 -17.41 24.11 -23.30
C ALA A 524 -17.97 24.99 -24.44
N GLY A 525 -19.08 24.61 -25.08
CA GLY A 525 -19.66 25.36 -26.19
C GLY A 525 -18.80 25.34 -27.46
N LYS A 526 -17.86 24.41 -27.56
CA LYS A 526 -17.00 24.19 -28.74
C LYS A 526 -17.67 23.13 -29.60
N GLY A 527 -18.37 23.54 -30.66
CA GLY A 527 -19.01 22.60 -31.57
C GLY A 527 -18.05 21.52 -32.08
N VAL A 528 -18.58 20.31 -32.31
CA VAL A 528 -17.84 19.22 -32.96
C VAL A 528 -17.51 19.68 -34.37
N GLY A 529 -16.25 20.05 -34.62
CA GLY A 529 -15.75 20.31 -35.96
C GLY A 529 -15.89 19.02 -36.77
N ILE A 530 -16.84 19.02 -37.71
CA ILE A 530 -17.07 17.95 -38.68
C ILE A 530 -15.95 17.98 -39.72
#